data_AF-A0A4Y8K5R1-F1
#
_entry.id   AF-A0A4Y8K5R1-F1
#
_cell.length_a   1.000
_cell.length_b   1.000
_cell.length_c   1.000
_cell.angle_alpha   90.00
_cell.angle_beta   90.00
_cell.angle_gamma   90.00
#
_symmetry.space_group_name_H-M   'P 1'
#
loop_
_entity.id
_entity.type
_entity.pdbx_description
1 polymer ?
#
loop_
_entity_poly.entity_id
_entity_poly.type
_entity_poly.pdbx_seq_one_letter_code
_entity_poly.pdbx_strand_id
1 'polypeptide(L)'
;MTGIVIAVRRSPGQPASTSTPTARRVVVYILLFALVVIAAIGLSGLLGRAFDTGTNLAGIDVTGLARSLAFTLIAGPFAALLWWVLWRRMASAERASISWGLYLAGLQTVALVTAASALLGTLAALVRGDWQPRTLAVALIWTLVWAWHRWMSRHPSKSPLQLTSVAPILSAIFGLLIGAVGAVTALASLVNAAVDALQSSIVIGDPWWRLALQAGVWFLGGTLIWWWQWMRERARLVRGVLADLTLVVLGIAAAAAASLVGTGTVLFVLLRLAFAREHPLDDILDPLGTALATALVGALVWAYHHGLLRQRALPTRLAATLVVSGFGLVAAATGLGIIVNALLSGLAPVVVGSDTRSLLLGGLSAAIVGGPVWWAAWKPLRPVDPVSAQVTGRRVYLILIFGISAIVAIITLLVIGYRIFEFVLDDLSRQSLLDRVRAPLGLLVATGLAAGYHFSVWRRDRAALAEAGLPGRAIHRVILVTAGDPTATRDLIAELTGAAVTVWQRAASPDGAAPIDAAPIDAAPRDDVLPSAERLGLALAGVTGARVLVVVGVGGSVDVIPLQN
;
A
#
# COMPACT_ATOMS: atom_id res chain seq x y z
N MET A 1 4.14 81.97 1.67
CA MET A 1 3.76 80.79 2.47
C MET A 1 3.83 79.57 1.57
N THR A 2 4.84 78.76 1.82
CA THR A 2 5.36 77.65 1.01
C THR A 2 4.74 76.34 1.52
N GLY A 3 3.96 75.66 0.68
CA GLY A 3 3.38 74.34 0.99
C GLY A 3 4.12 73.24 0.24
N ILE A 4 4.95 72.48 0.95
CA ILE A 4 5.71 71.34 0.44
C ILE A 4 4.77 70.14 0.31
N VAL A 5 4.58 69.65 -0.92
CA VAL A 5 3.92 68.37 -1.22
C VAL A 5 4.95 67.26 -1.07
N ILE A 6 4.81 66.43 -0.05
CA ILE A 6 5.63 65.22 0.12
C ILE A 6 5.05 64.12 -0.76
N ALA A 7 5.69 63.89 -1.91
CA ALA A 7 5.47 62.73 -2.76
C ALA A 7 6.25 61.53 -2.20
N VAL A 8 5.54 60.56 -1.60
CA VAL A 8 6.13 59.27 -1.23
C VAL A 8 6.22 58.39 -2.48
N ARG A 9 7.42 58.31 -3.07
CA ARG A 9 7.78 57.28 -4.05
C ARG A 9 7.65 55.90 -3.41
N ARG A 10 6.71 55.07 -3.90
CA ARG A 10 6.76 53.62 -3.67
C ARG A 10 7.75 53.00 -4.66
N SER A 11 8.82 52.39 -4.14
CA SER A 11 9.70 51.52 -4.93
C SER A 11 8.95 50.27 -5.39
N PRO A 12 9.05 49.86 -6.67
CA PRO A 12 8.58 48.57 -7.13
C PRO A 12 9.65 47.53 -6.84
N GLY A 13 9.41 46.60 -5.92
CA GLY A 13 10.39 45.56 -5.63
C GLY A 13 10.10 44.72 -4.40
N GLN A 14 9.13 43.81 -4.51
CA GLN A 14 9.19 42.47 -3.92
C GLN A 14 7.98 41.66 -4.41
N PRO A 15 8.18 40.53 -5.11
CA PRO A 15 7.08 39.60 -5.34
C PRO A 15 6.67 39.03 -3.97
N ALA A 16 5.48 39.41 -3.51
CA ALA A 16 4.84 38.76 -2.38
C ALA A 16 4.78 37.26 -2.66
N SER A 17 5.32 36.47 -1.74
CA SER A 17 5.25 35.02 -1.75
C SER A 17 3.80 34.55 -1.92
N THR A 18 3.50 33.98 -3.09
CA THR A 18 2.18 33.46 -3.49
C THR A 18 1.83 32.12 -2.82
N SER A 19 2.04 31.99 -1.50
CA SER A 19 1.69 30.79 -0.73
C SER A 19 0.31 30.85 -0.06
N THR A 20 -0.35 32.01 -0.05
CA THR A 20 -1.68 32.21 0.57
C THR A 20 -2.89 31.58 -0.16
N PRO A 21 -2.94 31.45 -1.50
CA PRO A 21 -4.16 30.96 -2.17
C PRO A 21 -4.39 29.44 -2.06
N THR A 22 -3.37 28.63 -1.75
CA THR A 22 -3.49 27.17 -1.61
C THR A 22 -4.03 26.75 -0.25
N ALA A 23 -3.61 27.38 0.86
CA ALA A 23 -4.05 27.03 2.21
C ALA A 23 -5.56 27.29 2.41
N ARG A 24 -6.06 28.45 1.98
CA ARG A 24 -7.49 28.79 2.07
C ARG A 24 -8.37 27.77 1.35
N ARG A 25 -7.94 27.29 0.17
CA ARG A 25 -8.69 26.29 -0.61
C ARG A 25 -8.77 24.95 0.12
N VAL A 26 -7.65 24.49 0.68
CA VAL A 26 -7.60 23.24 1.47
C VAL A 26 -8.59 23.31 2.64
N VAL A 27 -8.58 24.41 3.40
CA VAL A 27 -9.51 24.61 4.54
C VAL A 27 -10.97 24.54 4.09
N VAL A 28 -11.32 25.19 2.97
CA VAL A 28 -12.69 25.19 2.46
C VAL A 28 -13.15 23.79 2.05
N TYR A 29 -12.31 22.99 1.40
CA TYR A 29 -12.64 21.61 1.04
C TYR A 29 -12.70 20.67 2.25
N ILE A 30 -11.84 20.87 3.25
CA ILE A 30 -11.92 20.15 4.53
C ILE A 30 -13.24 20.49 5.25
N LEU A 31 -13.61 21.76 5.27
CA LEU A 31 -14.87 22.21 5.87
C LEU A 31 -16.06 21.58 5.14
N LEU A 32 -16.06 21.60 3.80
CA LEU A 32 -17.12 20.95 3.03
C LEU A 32 -17.18 19.44 3.30
N PHE A 33 -16.03 18.76 3.37
CA PHE A 33 -15.95 17.35 3.71
C PHE A 33 -16.60 17.07 5.07
N ALA A 34 -16.19 17.83 6.11
CA ALA A 34 -16.73 17.68 7.45
C ALA A 34 -18.24 17.93 7.49
N LEU A 35 -18.72 19.00 6.84
CA LEU A 35 -20.15 19.32 6.79
C LEU A 35 -20.97 18.22 6.12
N VAL A 36 -20.51 17.65 5.00
CA VAL A 36 -21.21 16.54 4.32
C VAL A 36 -21.24 15.30 5.20
N VAL A 37 -20.12 14.95 5.85
CA VAL A 37 -20.05 13.78 6.75
C VAL A 37 -21.01 13.96 7.94
N ILE A 38 -21.00 15.12 8.60
CA ILE A 38 -21.88 15.41 9.73
C ILE A 38 -23.35 15.36 9.28
N ALA A 39 -23.68 15.98 8.15
CA ALA A 39 -25.04 15.95 7.60
C ALA A 39 -25.50 14.52 7.28
N ALA A 40 -24.62 13.70 6.67
CA ALA A 40 -24.91 12.30 6.37
C ALA A 40 -25.14 11.46 7.63
N ILE A 41 -24.35 11.67 8.70
CA ILE A 41 -24.55 11.03 10.00
C ILE A 41 -25.90 11.43 10.60
N GLY A 42 -26.23 12.72 10.59
CA GLY A 42 -27.51 13.23 11.07
C GLY A 42 -28.68 12.60 10.33
N LEU A 43 -28.63 12.62 9.00
CA LEU A 43 -29.70 12.10 8.15
C LEU A 43 -29.85 10.59 8.26
N SER A 44 -28.74 9.85 8.39
CA SER A 44 -28.77 8.40 8.67
C SER A 44 -29.47 8.10 9.99
N GLY A 45 -29.22 8.92 11.02
CA GLY A 45 -29.87 8.77 12.32
C GLY A 45 -31.36 9.11 12.31
N LEU A 46 -31.79 10.12 11.55
CA LEU A 46 -33.21 10.44 11.39
C LEU A 46 -33.93 9.34 10.60
N LEU A 47 -33.38 8.92 9.45
CA LEU A 47 -33.95 7.84 8.64
C LEU A 47 -33.97 6.51 9.40
N GLY A 48 -32.92 6.22 10.18
CA GLY A 48 -32.83 5.02 11.00
C GLY A 48 -33.93 4.94 12.05
N ARG A 49 -34.31 6.09 12.65
CA ARG A 49 -35.46 6.16 13.56
C ARG A 49 -36.80 6.06 12.83
N ALA A 50 -36.91 6.59 11.62
CA ALA A 50 -38.11 6.46 10.80
C ALA A 50 -38.40 5.00 10.42
N PHE A 51 -37.37 4.18 10.21
CA PHE A 51 -37.49 2.73 9.95
C PHE A 51 -37.68 1.89 11.22
N ASP A 52 -37.39 2.45 12.38
CA ASP A 52 -37.49 1.75 13.67
C ASP A 52 -38.94 1.86 14.16
N THR A 53 -39.83 0.99 13.66
CA THR A 53 -41.28 1.03 13.95
C THR A 53 -41.64 0.49 15.34
N GLY A 54 -40.68 0.30 16.24
CA GLY A 54 -40.89 -0.18 17.61
C GLY A 54 -41.59 0.86 18.50
N THR A 55 -42.41 0.40 19.44
CA THR A 55 -43.32 1.17 20.32
C THR A 55 -42.68 2.15 21.32
N ASN A 56 -41.41 2.53 21.17
CA ASN A 56 -40.68 3.39 22.11
C ASN A 56 -39.99 4.60 21.43
N LEU A 57 -40.65 5.21 20.44
CA LEU A 57 -40.05 6.25 19.59
C LEU A 57 -39.88 7.64 20.24
N ALA A 58 -40.47 7.92 21.40
CA ALA A 58 -40.48 9.29 21.96
C ALA A 58 -39.84 9.44 23.36
N GLY A 59 -39.53 8.36 24.08
CA GLY A 59 -39.15 8.45 25.50
C GLY A 59 -37.68 8.22 25.86
N ILE A 60 -36.94 7.42 25.08
CA ILE A 60 -35.69 6.79 25.58
C ILE A 60 -34.40 7.42 25.00
N ASP A 61 -34.42 8.00 23.79
CA ASP A 61 -33.22 8.54 23.11
C ASP A 61 -33.37 10.00 22.63
N VAL A 62 -33.76 10.91 23.55
CA VAL A 62 -33.88 12.36 23.25
C VAL A 62 -32.53 12.94 22.81
N THR A 63 -31.44 12.54 23.46
CA THR A 63 -30.08 13.00 23.13
C THR A 63 -29.67 12.62 21.71
N GLY A 64 -29.92 11.37 21.30
CA GLY A 64 -29.60 10.93 19.95
C GLY A 64 -30.47 11.61 18.89
N LEU A 65 -31.75 11.85 19.18
CA LEU A 65 -32.64 12.58 18.27
C LEU A 65 -32.17 14.04 18.11
N ALA A 66 -31.89 14.73 19.22
CA ALA A 66 -31.38 16.10 19.22
C ALA A 66 -30.06 16.21 18.43
N ARG A 67 -29.14 15.24 18.60
CA ARG A 67 -27.90 15.18 17.81
C ARG A 67 -28.18 14.99 16.31
N SER A 68 -29.06 14.05 15.95
CA SER A 68 -29.39 13.81 14.54
C SER A 68 -30.06 15.03 13.90
N LEU A 69 -30.98 15.70 14.59
CA LEU A 69 -31.61 16.95 14.16
C LEU A 69 -30.58 18.07 14.01
N ALA A 70 -29.73 18.30 15.02
CA ALA A 70 -28.69 19.34 14.96
C ALA A 70 -27.75 19.11 13.77
N PHE A 71 -27.30 17.87 13.56
CA PHE A 71 -26.40 17.53 12.45
C PHE A 71 -27.09 17.72 11.09
N THR A 72 -28.35 17.33 10.94
CA THR A 72 -29.07 17.50 9.66
C THR A 72 -29.44 18.95 9.39
N LEU A 73 -30.03 19.65 10.37
CA LEU A 73 -30.58 21.00 10.21
C LEU A 73 -29.52 22.09 10.20
N ILE A 74 -28.35 21.86 10.80
CA ILE A 74 -27.24 22.81 10.76
C ILE A 74 -26.28 22.41 9.63
N ALA A 75 -25.63 21.24 9.73
CA ALA A 75 -24.57 20.90 8.77
C ALA A 75 -25.09 20.67 7.35
N GLY A 76 -26.33 20.17 7.18
CA GLY A 76 -26.94 19.93 5.87
C GLY A 76 -27.07 21.21 5.02
N PRO A 77 -27.79 22.24 5.48
CA PRO A 77 -27.90 23.51 4.77
C PRO A 77 -26.54 24.19 4.53
N PHE A 78 -25.63 24.18 5.51
CA PHE A 78 -24.28 24.75 5.33
C PHE A 78 -23.47 23.96 4.28
N ALA A 79 -23.54 22.63 4.27
CA ALA A 79 -22.91 21.80 3.25
C ALA A 79 -23.46 22.13 1.86
N ALA A 80 -24.79 22.20 1.72
CA ALA A 80 -25.46 22.49 0.45
C ALA A 80 -25.11 23.89 -0.07
N LEU A 81 -25.11 24.91 0.80
CA LEU A 81 -24.74 26.27 0.45
C LEU A 81 -23.26 26.36 0.01
N LEU A 82 -22.35 25.79 0.81
CA LEU A 82 -20.92 25.81 0.51
C LEU A 82 -20.61 25.06 -0.78
N TRP A 83 -21.21 23.88 -0.96
CA TRP A 83 -21.14 23.11 -2.19
C TRP A 83 -21.64 23.92 -3.39
N TRP A 84 -22.83 24.53 -3.28
CA TRP A 84 -23.42 25.29 -4.37
C TRP A 84 -22.55 26.48 -4.80
N VAL A 85 -21.99 27.23 -3.84
CA VAL A 85 -21.07 28.34 -4.12
C VAL A 85 -19.83 27.86 -4.85
N LEU A 86 -19.19 26.78 -4.38
CA LEU A 86 -18.00 26.20 -5.02
C LEU A 86 -18.33 25.66 -6.42
N TRP A 87 -19.45 24.96 -6.54
CA TRP A 87 -19.90 24.35 -7.78
C TRP A 87 -20.22 25.40 -8.85
N ARG A 88 -20.80 26.55 -8.47
CA ARG A 88 -21.07 27.65 -9.41
C ARG A 88 -19.81 28.39 -9.83
N ARG A 89 -18.82 28.53 -8.95
CA ARG A 89 -17.55 29.23 -9.20
C ARG A 89 -16.46 28.35 -9.79
N MET A 90 -16.80 27.13 -10.23
CA MET A 90 -15.84 26.15 -10.70
C MET A 90 -15.18 26.60 -12.01
N ALA A 91 -13.91 27.00 -11.93
CA ALA A 91 -13.09 27.42 -13.06
C ALA A 91 -12.03 26.36 -13.43
N SER A 92 -11.36 26.52 -14.57
CA SER A 92 -10.31 25.60 -15.04
C SER A 92 -9.18 25.42 -14.01
N ALA A 93 -8.73 26.51 -13.38
CA ALA A 93 -7.72 26.48 -12.32
C ALA A 93 -8.15 25.68 -11.09
N GLU A 94 -9.46 25.66 -10.78
CA GLU A 94 -10.00 24.91 -9.64
C GLU A 94 -10.07 23.41 -9.94
N ARG A 95 -10.37 23.04 -11.20
CA ARG A 95 -10.37 21.64 -11.65
C ARG A 95 -8.98 21.01 -11.64
N ALA A 96 -7.95 21.82 -11.91
CA ALA A 96 -6.55 21.41 -11.83
C ALA A 96 -6.02 21.33 -10.39
N SER A 97 -6.80 21.77 -9.39
CA SER A 97 -6.40 21.76 -7.98
C SER A 97 -6.35 20.33 -7.41
N ILE A 98 -5.26 20.03 -6.69
CA ILE A 98 -5.12 18.78 -5.91
C ILE A 98 -6.23 18.67 -4.86
N SER A 99 -6.60 19.79 -4.22
CA SER A 99 -7.58 19.79 -3.12
C SER A 99 -8.97 19.34 -3.57
N TRP A 100 -9.39 19.72 -4.79
CA TRP A 100 -10.66 19.28 -5.36
C TRP A 100 -10.65 17.77 -5.65
N GLY A 101 -9.56 17.28 -6.26
CA GLY A 101 -9.37 15.85 -6.50
C GLY A 101 -9.35 15.04 -5.19
N LEU A 102 -8.67 15.54 -4.17
CA LEU A 102 -8.58 14.88 -2.85
C LEU A 102 -9.93 14.86 -2.12
N TYR A 103 -10.68 15.97 -2.15
CA TYR A 103 -12.04 16.04 -1.60
C TYR A 103 -12.96 14.98 -2.22
N LEU A 104 -13.03 14.94 -3.55
CA LEU A 104 -13.88 13.97 -4.26
C LEU A 104 -13.40 12.53 -4.03
N ALA A 105 -12.09 12.29 -4.14
CA ALA A 105 -11.55 10.95 -3.93
C ALA A 105 -11.79 10.45 -2.50
N GLY A 106 -11.55 11.29 -1.51
CA GLY A 106 -11.76 10.98 -0.10
C GLY A 106 -13.23 10.70 0.20
N LEU A 107 -14.12 11.60 -0.19
CA LEU A 107 -15.54 11.49 0.15
C LEU A 107 -16.23 10.35 -0.61
N GLN A 108 -15.85 10.10 -1.86
CA GLN A 108 -16.32 8.93 -2.60
C GLN A 108 -15.81 7.62 -1.97
N THR A 109 -14.57 7.58 -1.48
CA THR A 109 -14.02 6.38 -0.82
C THR A 109 -14.72 6.12 0.52
N VAL A 110 -14.82 7.14 1.37
CA VAL A 110 -15.52 7.04 2.68
C VAL A 110 -16.97 6.64 2.47
N ALA A 111 -17.67 7.30 1.55
CA ALA A 111 -19.07 6.98 1.30
C ALA A 111 -19.27 5.56 0.77
N LEU A 112 -18.39 5.06 -0.11
CA LEU A 112 -18.46 3.68 -0.57
C LEU A 112 -18.21 2.70 0.58
N VAL A 113 -17.16 2.90 1.38
CA VAL A 113 -16.80 2.02 2.49
C VAL A 113 -17.95 1.96 3.49
N THR A 114 -18.44 3.13 3.93
CA THR A 114 -19.54 3.19 4.90
C THR A 114 -20.83 2.58 4.35
N ALA A 115 -21.20 2.91 3.11
CA ALA A 115 -22.40 2.36 2.48
C ALA A 115 -22.32 0.83 2.32
N ALA A 116 -21.20 0.33 1.79
CA ALA A 116 -20.99 -1.09 1.55
C ALA A 116 -20.93 -1.88 2.87
N SER A 117 -20.15 -1.44 3.85
CA SER A 117 -20.08 -2.11 5.15
C SER A 117 -21.43 -2.15 5.86
N ALA A 118 -22.20 -1.06 5.81
CA ALA A 118 -23.53 -1.02 6.40
C ALA A 118 -24.53 -1.92 5.65
N LEU A 119 -24.50 -1.91 4.31
CA LEU A 119 -25.38 -2.76 3.49
C LEU A 119 -25.06 -4.25 3.71
N LEU A 120 -23.80 -4.64 3.59
CA LEU A 120 -23.36 -6.02 3.77
C LEU A 120 -23.57 -6.48 5.22
N GLY A 121 -23.33 -5.61 6.20
CA GLY A 121 -23.63 -5.89 7.61
C GLY A 121 -25.12 -6.11 7.85
N THR A 122 -25.99 -5.31 7.25
CA THR A 122 -27.46 -5.49 7.34
C THR A 122 -27.88 -6.80 6.70
N LEU A 123 -27.37 -7.11 5.49
CA LEU A 123 -27.66 -8.37 4.80
C LEU A 123 -27.16 -9.59 5.58
N ALA A 124 -25.97 -9.52 6.18
CA ALA A 124 -25.43 -10.57 7.04
C ALA A 124 -26.22 -10.71 8.35
N ALA A 125 -26.72 -9.62 8.93
CA ALA A 125 -27.59 -9.64 10.10
C ALA A 125 -28.94 -10.29 9.80
N LEU A 126 -29.51 -10.04 8.61
CA LEU A 126 -30.74 -10.70 8.15
C LEU A 126 -30.59 -12.22 8.07
N VAL A 127 -29.40 -12.74 7.71
CA VAL A 127 -29.11 -14.19 7.76
C VAL A 127 -29.21 -14.75 9.19
N ARG A 128 -28.97 -13.93 10.23
CA ARG A 128 -29.17 -14.29 11.64
C ARG A 128 -30.62 -14.15 12.10
N GLY A 129 -31.51 -13.60 11.27
CA GLY A 129 -32.86 -13.20 11.67
C GLY A 129 -32.91 -11.83 12.36
N ASP A 130 -31.80 -11.08 12.38
CA ASP A 130 -31.71 -9.79 13.05
C ASP A 130 -32.04 -8.65 12.09
N TRP A 131 -33.18 -7.98 12.30
CA TRP A 131 -33.51 -6.75 11.56
C TRP A 131 -32.75 -5.55 12.14
N GLN A 132 -31.92 -4.90 11.31
CA GLN A 132 -31.10 -3.74 11.70
C GLN A 132 -31.47 -2.47 10.90
N PRO A 133 -32.62 -1.82 11.18
CA PRO A 133 -33.13 -0.69 10.39
C PRO A 133 -32.19 0.51 10.40
N ARG A 134 -31.49 0.75 11.51
CA ARG A 134 -30.52 1.85 11.65
C ARG A 134 -29.29 1.65 10.76
N THR A 135 -28.78 0.43 10.70
CA THR A 135 -27.65 0.08 9.81
C THR A 135 -28.07 0.20 8.34
N LEU A 136 -29.30 -0.22 8.00
CA LEU A 136 -29.85 -0.02 6.66
C LEU A 136 -29.95 1.46 6.28
N ALA A 137 -30.42 2.31 7.19
CA ALA A 137 -30.51 3.75 6.95
C ALA A 137 -29.13 4.38 6.68
N VAL A 138 -28.09 3.94 7.41
CA VAL A 138 -26.70 4.31 7.12
C VAL A 138 -26.34 3.88 5.70
N ALA A 139 -26.62 2.64 5.31
CA ALA A 139 -26.34 2.16 3.95
C ALA A 139 -26.98 3.07 2.88
N LEU A 140 -28.28 3.35 3.01
CA LEU A 140 -29.03 4.15 2.02
C LEU A 140 -28.51 5.58 1.90
N ILE A 141 -28.31 6.27 3.02
CA ILE A 141 -27.84 7.67 3.00
C ILE A 141 -26.42 7.75 2.43
N TRP A 142 -25.52 6.86 2.84
CA TRP A 142 -24.16 6.87 2.32
C TRP A 142 -24.08 6.41 0.86
N THR A 143 -24.97 5.54 0.38
CA THR A 143 -25.12 5.25 -1.05
C THR A 143 -25.53 6.49 -1.84
N LEU A 144 -26.46 7.30 -1.30
CA LEU A 144 -26.86 8.57 -1.93
C LEU A 144 -25.69 9.56 -1.99
N VAL A 145 -24.96 9.72 -0.89
CA VAL A 145 -23.74 10.55 -0.85
C VAL A 145 -22.72 10.06 -1.88
N TRP A 146 -22.48 8.75 -1.95
CA TRP A 146 -21.57 8.16 -2.94
C TRP A 146 -22.02 8.44 -4.37
N ALA A 147 -23.31 8.22 -4.68
CA ALA A 147 -23.86 8.43 -6.01
C ALA A 147 -23.74 9.90 -6.43
N TRP A 148 -24.00 10.83 -5.53
CA TRP A 148 -23.86 12.27 -5.76
C TRP A 148 -22.41 12.65 -6.06
N HIS A 149 -21.45 12.18 -5.26
CA HIS A 149 -20.02 12.48 -5.48
C HIS A 149 -19.45 11.82 -6.73
N ARG A 150 -19.98 10.65 -7.09
CA ARG A 150 -19.64 9.96 -8.33
C ARG A 150 -20.20 10.65 -9.56
N TRP A 151 -21.39 11.24 -9.47
CA TRP A 151 -21.91 12.11 -10.52
C TRP A 151 -21.02 13.35 -10.69
N MET A 152 -20.63 13.99 -9.58
CA MET A 152 -19.74 15.16 -9.61
C MET A 152 -18.38 14.85 -10.23
N SER A 153 -17.76 13.72 -9.89
CA SER A 153 -16.44 13.34 -10.43
C SER A 153 -16.46 13.04 -11.93
N ARG A 154 -17.63 12.73 -12.50
CA ARG A 154 -17.85 12.44 -13.92
C ARG A 154 -18.43 13.61 -14.70
N HIS A 155 -18.68 14.74 -14.05
CA HIS A 155 -19.31 15.87 -14.72
C HIS A 155 -18.39 16.43 -15.83
N PRO A 156 -18.87 16.59 -17.08
CA PRO A 156 -18.02 16.90 -18.24
C PRO A 156 -17.15 18.16 -18.06
N SER A 157 -17.74 19.21 -17.47
CA SER A 157 -17.10 20.52 -17.31
C SER A 157 -16.51 20.78 -15.92
N LYS A 158 -16.73 19.91 -14.93
CA LYS A 158 -16.40 20.15 -13.51
C LYS A 158 -15.62 19.02 -12.83
N SER A 159 -15.35 17.95 -13.58
CA SER A 159 -14.51 16.85 -13.12
C SER A 159 -13.10 17.34 -12.70
N PRO A 160 -12.51 16.73 -11.66
CA PRO A 160 -11.13 16.98 -11.30
C PRO A 160 -10.20 16.49 -12.40
N LEU A 161 -9.07 17.19 -12.60
CA LEU A 161 -8.04 16.80 -13.57
C LEU A 161 -6.89 16.02 -12.90
N GLN A 162 -6.73 16.17 -11.58
CA GLN A 162 -5.73 15.46 -10.79
C GLN A 162 -6.39 14.43 -9.87
N LEU A 163 -5.67 13.36 -9.53
CA LEU A 163 -6.09 12.30 -8.58
C LEU A 163 -7.39 11.56 -8.95
N THR A 164 -7.81 11.60 -10.22
CA THR A 164 -9.05 10.96 -10.71
C THR A 164 -9.09 9.45 -10.48
N SER A 165 -7.93 8.80 -10.43
CA SER A 165 -7.80 7.35 -10.24
C SER A 165 -7.73 6.89 -8.78
N VAL A 166 -7.59 7.82 -7.82
CA VAL A 166 -7.39 7.47 -6.41
C VAL A 166 -8.61 6.76 -5.83
N ALA A 167 -9.81 7.32 -6.00
CA ALA A 167 -11.04 6.70 -5.50
C ALA A 167 -11.29 5.30 -6.08
N PRO A 168 -11.21 5.07 -7.41
CA PRO A 168 -11.35 3.73 -7.97
C PRO A 168 -10.32 2.73 -7.43
N ILE A 169 -9.06 3.14 -7.25
CA ILE A 169 -8.01 2.27 -6.71
C ILE A 169 -8.31 1.90 -5.26
N LEU A 170 -8.59 2.88 -4.38
CA LEU A 170 -8.89 2.62 -2.97
C LEU A 170 -10.17 1.79 -2.80
N SER A 171 -11.17 2.04 -3.63
CA SER A 171 -12.42 1.29 -3.65
C SER A 171 -12.22 -0.17 -4.10
N ALA A 172 -11.37 -0.39 -5.12
CA ALA A 172 -11.01 -1.73 -5.56
C ALA A 172 -10.25 -2.50 -4.47
N ILE A 173 -9.33 -1.82 -3.77
CA ILE A 173 -8.60 -2.38 -2.62
C ILE A 173 -9.57 -2.82 -1.53
N PHE A 174 -10.49 -1.93 -1.13
CA PHE A 174 -11.49 -2.24 -0.11
C PHE A 174 -12.33 -3.46 -0.51
N GLY A 175 -12.84 -3.49 -1.75
CA GLY A 175 -13.60 -4.62 -2.26
C GLY A 175 -12.79 -5.92 -2.26
N LEU A 176 -11.53 -5.87 -2.66
CA LEU A 176 -10.64 -7.05 -2.67
C LEU A 176 -10.40 -7.59 -1.26
N LEU A 177 -10.11 -6.72 -0.29
CA LEU A 177 -9.85 -7.11 1.09
C LEU A 177 -11.08 -7.76 1.73
N ILE A 178 -12.24 -7.11 1.64
CA ILE A 178 -13.49 -7.63 2.19
C ILE A 178 -13.91 -8.91 1.48
N GLY A 179 -13.78 -8.95 0.15
CA GLY A 179 -14.08 -10.13 -0.65
C GLY A 179 -13.18 -11.31 -0.28
N ALA A 180 -11.87 -11.09 -0.14
CA ALA A 180 -10.91 -12.12 0.25
C ALA A 180 -11.16 -12.65 1.66
N VAL A 181 -11.41 -11.77 2.63
CA VAL A 181 -11.74 -12.17 4.02
C VAL A 181 -13.04 -12.99 4.03
N GLY A 182 -14.09 -12.52 3.36
CA GLY A 182 -15.35 -13.25 3.23
C GLY A 182 -15.16 -14.61 2.56
N ALA A 183 -14.32 -14.70 1.52
CA ALA A 183 -14.01 -15.97 0.85
C ALA A 183 -13.29 -16.94 1.79
N VAL A 184 -12.29 -16.46 2.55
CA VAL A 184 -11.58 -17.28 3.54
C VAL A 184 -12.54 -17.78 4.59
N THR A 185 -13.35 -16.92 5.20
CA THR A 185 -14.30 -17.33 6.25
C THR A 185 -15.35 -18.32 5.71
N ALA A 186 -15.90 -18.09 4.51
CA ALA A 186 -16.88 -18.99 3.92
C ALA A 186 -16.28 -20.36 3.64
N LEU A 187 -15.12 -20.40 2.98
CA LEU A 187 -14.42 -21.64 2.64
C LEU A 187 -13.90 -22.38 3.87
N ALA A 188 -13.38 -21.66 4.87
CA ALA A 188 -12.97 -22.25 6.14
C ALA A 188 -14.16 -22.89 6.87
N SER A 189 -15.32 -22.22 6.90
CA SER A 189 -16.55 -22.77 7.49
C SER A 189 -16.99 -24.07 6.82
N LEU A 190 -16.88 -24.15 5.48
CA LEU A 190 -17.17 -25.34 4.70
C LEU A 190 -16.20 -26.49 5.01
N VAL A 191 -14.89 -26.19 5.09
CA VAL A 191 -13.87 -27.21 5.41
C VAL A 191 -14.01 -27.71 6.84
N ASN A 192 -14.22 -26.81 7.81
CA ASN A 192 -14.42 -27.18 9.21
C ASN A 192 -15.67 -28.07 9.36
N ALA A 193 -16.78 -27.72 8.71
CA ALA A 193 -17.99 -28.55 8.70
C ALA A 193 -17.73 -29.96 8.12
N ALA A 194 -16.88 -30.08 7.09
CA ALA A 194 -16.50 -31.37 6.52
C ALA A 194 -15.61 -32.19 7.46
N VAL A 195 -14.70 -31.52 8.19
CA VAL A 195 -13.86 -32.15 9.21
C VAL A 195 -14.70 -32.65 10.39
N ASP A 196 -15.60 -31.81 10.91
CA ASP A 196 -16.49 -32.16 12.02
C ASP A 196 -17.39 -33.35 11.65
N ALA A 197 -17.93 -33.35 10.43
CA ALA A 197 -18.73 -34.45 9.91
C ALA A 197 -17.95 -35.77 9.81
N LEU A 198 -16.68 -35.71 9.39
CA LEU A 198 -15.80 -36.89 9.33
C LEU A 198 -15.50 -37.45 10.73
N GLN A 199 -15.41 -36.58 11.73
CA GLN A 199 -15.16 -36.95 13.13
C GLN A 199 -16.41 -37.43 13.87
N SER A 200 -17.60 -37.35 13.26
CA SER A 200 -18.90 -37.61 13.92
C SER A 200 -19.11 -36.74 15.17
N SER A 201 -18.50 -35.55 15.19
CA SER A 201 -18.60 -34.61 16.31
C SER A 201 -19.96 -33.92 16.29
N ILE A 202 -20.70 -33.99 17.41
CA ILE A 202 -21.95 -33.25 17.57
C ILE A 202 -21.60 -31.80 17.88
N VAL A 203 -21.74 -30.92 16.88
CA VAL A 203 -21.54 -29.47 17.07
C VAL A 203 -22.73 -28.91 17.86
N ILE A 204 -22.49 -28.51 19.10
CA ILE A 204 -23.45 -27.78 19.93
C ILE A 204 -23.27 -26.28 19.62
N GLY A 205 -24.17 -25.68 18.85
CA GLY A 205 -24.08 -24.27 18.48
C GLY A 205 -24.92 -23.88 17.26
N ASP A 206 -24.61 -22.71 16.70
CA ASP A 206 -25.23 -22.24 15.46
C ASP A 206 -24.82 -23.13 14.27
N PRO A 207 -25.72 -23.43 13.32
CA PRO A 207 -25.39 -24.26 12.16
C PRO A 207 -24.27 -23.68 11.30
N TRP A 208 -23.36 -24.54 10.80
CA TRP A 208 -22.23 -24.15 9.95
C TRP A 208 -22.64 -23.30 8.74
N TRP A 209 -23.80 -23.59 8.15
CA TRP A 209 -24.31 -22.89 6.97
C TRP A 209 -24.62 -21.43 7.28
N ARG A 210 -24.94 -21.07 8.52
CA ARG A 210 -25.26 -19.69 8.91
C ARG A 210 -24.02 -18.80 8.79
N LEU A 211 -22.88 -19.25 9.32
CA LEU A 211 -21.61 -18.53 9.18
C LEU A 211 -21.16 -18.48 7.72
N ALA A 212 -21.30 -19.60 7.00
CA ALA A 212 -20.96 -19.67 5.57
C ALA A 212 -21.80 -18.69 4.72
N LEU A 213 -23.11 -18.58 4.97
CA LEU A 213 -23.99 -17.63 4.26
C LEU A 213 -23.64 -16.17 4.61
N GLN A 214 -23.37 -15.85 5.87
CA GLN A 214 -22.93 -14.51 6.27
C GLN A 214 -21.62 -14.14 5.58
N ALA A 215 -20.62 -15.01 5.64
CA ALA A 215 -19.35 -14.84 4.95
C ALA A 215 -19.54 -14.74 3.43
N GLY A 216 -20.50 -15.50 2.87
CA GLY A 216 -20.93 -15.42 1.48
C GLY A 216 -21.44 -14.04 1.07
N VAL A 217 -22.22 -13.37 1.93
CA VAL A 217 -22.66 -11.98 1.70
C VAL A 217 -21.45 -11.05 1.56
N TRP A 218 -20.48 -11.16 2.48
CA TRP A 218 -19.25 -10.35 2.45
C TRP A 218 -18.37 -10.68 1.24
N PHE A 219 -18.22 -11.96 0.91
CA PHE A 219 -17.47 -12.43 -0.26
C PHE A 219 -18.07 -11.87 -1.56
N LEU A 220 -19.37 -12.07 -1.77
CA LEU A 220 -20.05 -11.65 -2.99
C LEU A 220 -20.08 -10.12 -3.08
N GLY A 221 -20.38 -9.43 -1.98
CA GLY A 221 -20.38 -7.98 -1.91
C GLY A 221 -19.01 -7.36 -2.19
N GLY A 222 -17.97 -7.84 -1.52
CA GLY A 222 -16.60 -7.38 -1.72
C GLY A 222 -16.10 -7.65 -3.15
N THR A 223 -16.34 -8.87 -3.65
CA THR A 223 -15.99 -9.25 -5.03
C THR A 223 -16.72 -8.41 -6.07
N LEU A 224 -18.00 -8.08 -5.85
CA LEU A 224 -18.77 -7.22 -6.74
C LEU A 224 -18.19 -5.79 -6.78
N ILE A 225 -17.84 -5.23 -5.61
CA ILE A 225 -17.20 -3.91 -5.51
C ILE A 225 -15.85 -3.93 -6.22
N TRP A 226 -15.02 -4.94 -5.95
CA TRP A 226 -13.74 -5.11 -6.62
C TRP A 226 -13.94 -5.21 -8.14
N TRP A 227 -14.80 -6.10 -8.61
CA TRP A 227 -15.09 -6.30 -10.04
C TRP A 227 -15.52 -5.00 -10.71
N TRP A 228 -16.44 -4.26 -10.07
CA TRP A 228 -16.92 -2.98 -10.58
C TRP A 228 -15.79 -1.97 -10.74
N GLN A 229 -15.02 -1.74 -9.68
CA GLN A 229 -13.95 -0.73 -9.68
C GLN A 229 -12.77 -1.16 -10.55
N TRP A 230 -12.44 -2.45 -10.52
CA TRP A 230 -11.28 -3.00 -11.20
C TRP A 230 -11.49 -3.17 -12.70
N MET A 231 -12.62 -3.76 -13.09
CA MET A 231 -12.93 -4.05 -14.49
C MET A 231 -13.72 -2.91 -15.14
N ARG A 232 -14.86 -2.50 -14.56
CA ARG A 232 -15.77 -1.52 -15.17
C ARG A 232 -15.22 -0.10 -15.11
N GLU A 233 -14.65 0.31 -13.99
CA GLU A 233 -13.95 1.61 -13.86
C GLU A 233 -12.52 1.58 -14.40
N ARG A 234 -12.09 0.44 -14.97
CA ARG A 234 -10.78 0.25 -15.59
C ARG A 234 -9.62 0.59 -14.65
N ALA A 235 -9.77 0.45 -13.33
CA ALA A 235 -8.67 0.66 -12.39
C ALA A 235 -7.46 -0.26 -12.70
N ARG A 236 -7.70 -1.44 -13.27
CA ARG A 236 -6.65 -2.36 -13.77
C ARG A 236 -5.72 -1.73 -14.83
N LEU A 237 -6.21 -0.77 -15.60
CA LEU A 237 -5.47 -0.10 -16.67
C LEU A 237 -4.73 1.14 -16.16
N VAL A 238 -5.04 1.64 -14.96
CA VAL A 238 -4.37 2.80 -14.41
C VAL A 238 -2.89 2.52 -14.19
N ARG A 239 -2.06 3.45 -14.66
CA ARG A 239 -0.61 3.47 -14.49
C ARG A 239 -0.22 4.67 -13.62
N GLY A 240 0.88 4.53 -12.88
CA GLY A 240 1.37 5.56 -11.96
C GLY A 240 1.79 4.97 -10.61
N VAL A 241 2.48 5.79 -9.81
CA VAL A 241 3.12 5.36 -8.56
C VAL A 241 2.14 4.71 -7.59
N LEU A 242 0.95 5.31 -7.39
CA LEU A 242 -0.06 4.73 -6.50
C LEU A 242 -0.52 3.36 -6.99
N ALA A 243 -0.86 3.25 -8.29
CA ALA A 243 -1.33 1.99 -8.86
C ALA A 243 -0.28 0.88 -8.77
N ASP A 244 0.98 1.21 -9.07
CA ASP A 244 2.11 0.27 -8.95
C ASP A 244 2.38 -0.13 -7.50
N LEU A 245 2.37 0.82 -6.57
CA LEU A 245 2.52 0.56 -5.14
C LEU A 245 1.40 -0.36 -4.63
N THR A 246 0.15 -0.07 -4.97
CA THR A 246 -1.00 -0.89 -4.53
C THR A 246 -0.97 -2.28 -5.13
N LEU A 247 -0.53 -2.42 -6.39
CA LEU A 247 -0.36 -3.72 -7.02
C LEU A 247 0.73 -4.53 -6.31
N VAL A 248 1.89 -3.92 -6.05
CA VAL A 248 3.02 -4.60 -5.39
C VAL A 248 2.68 -4.95 -3.93
N VAL A 249 2.16 -4.01 -3.13
CA VAL A 249 1.93 -4.22 -1.69
C VAL A 249 0.69 -5.07 -1.44
N LEU A 250 -0.47 -4.73 -2.01
CA LEU A 250 -1.70 -5.47 -1.72
C LEU A 250 -1.92 -6.63 -2.68
N GLY A 251 -1.74 -6.41 -3.99
CA GLY A 251 -2.00 -7.44 -4.99
C GLY A 251 -0.99 -8.59 -4.96
N ILE A 252 0.28 -8.29 -4.67
CA ILE A 252 1.36 -9.28 -4.65
C ILE A 252 1.80 -9.62 -3.23
N ALA A 253 2.25 -8.65 -2.44
CA ALA A 253 2.88 -8.91 -1.15
C ALA A 253 1.93 -9.58 -0.15
N ALA A 254 0.79 -8.94 0.11
CA ALA A 254 -0.20 -9.46 1.06
C ALA A 254 -0.78 -10.81 0.60
N ALA A 255 -1.06 -10.96 -0.70
CA ALA A 255 -1.59 -12.21 -1.26
C ALA A 255 -0.57 -13.36 -1.21
N ALA A 256 0.70 -13.09 -1.55
CA ALA A 256 1.78 -14.07 -1.46
C ALA A 256 2.06 -14.45 0.01
N ALA A 257 2.05 -13.49 0.93
CA ALA A 257 2.20 -13.74 2.36
C ALA A 257 1.06 -14.61 2.91
N ALA A 258 -0.20 -14.29 2.58
CA ALA A 258 -1.36 -15.10 2.97
C ALA A 258 -1.24 -16.53 2.41
N SER A 259 -0.89 -16.68 1.13
CA SER A 259 -0.65 -17.98 0.50
C SER A 259 0.44 -18.79 1.21
N LEU A 260 1.56 -18.14 1.53
CA LEU A 260 2.70 -18.75 2.21
C LEU A 260 2.36 -19.21 3.63
N VAL A 261 1.69 -18.35 4.40
CA VAL A 261 1.24 -18.66 5.77
C VAL A 261 0.24 -19.81 5.75
N GLY A 262 -0.79 -19.74 4.91
CA GLY A 262 -1.78 -20.81 4.79
C GLY A 262 -1.15 -22.15 4.39
N THR A 263 -0.26 -22.14 3.38
CA THR A 263 0.43 -23.36 2.92
C THR A 263 1.35 -23.93 4.00
N GLY A 264 2.07 -23.05 4.73
CA GLY A 264 2.89 -23.44 5.88
C GLY A 264 2.07 -24.11 6.97
N THR A 265 0.92 -23.52 7.33
CA THR A 265 0.02 -24.10 8.34
C THR A 265 -0.62 -25.41 7.86
N VAL A 266 -1.00 -25.54 6.59
CA VAL A 266 -1.48 -26.83 6.04
C VAL A 266 -0.39 -27.90 6.15
N LEU A 267 0.85 -27.59 5.76
CA LEU A 267 1.96 -28.53 5.89
C LEU A 267 2.23 -28.89 7.35
N PHE A 268 2.14 -27.93 8.28
CA PHE A 268 2.24 -28.17 9.71
C PHE A 268 1.18 -29.17 10.20
N VAL A 269 -0.08 -29.01 9.80
CA VAL A 269 -1.16 -29.94 10.14
C VAL A 269 -0.85 -31.34 9.58
N LEU A 270 -0.45 -31.45 8.31
CA LEU A 270 -0.10 -32.73 7.69
C LEU A 270 1.07 -33.43 8.41
N LEU A 271 2.07 -32.66 8.82
CA LEU A 271 3.19 -33.18 9.61
C LEU A 271 2.74 -33.64 11.00
N ARG A 272 1.85 -32.90 11.67
CA ARG A 272 1.27 -33.32 12.97
C ARG A 272 0.45 -34.60 12.82
N LEU A 273 -0.35 -34.75 11.77
CA LEU A 273 -1.07 -35.99 11.48
C LEU A 273 -0.11 -37.18 11.26
N ALA A 274 1.03 -36.95 10.62
CA ALA A 274 2.02 -38.00 10.38
C ALA A 274 2.79 -38.41 11.66
N PHE A 275 3.19 -37.44 12.48
CA PHE A 275 4.21 -37.62 13.52
C PHE A 275 3.77 -37.34 14.96
N ALA A 276 2.60 -36.72 15.20
CA ALA A 276 2.14 -36.28 16.52
C ALA A 276 0.77 -36.92 16.88
N ARG A 277 0.69 -38.25 16.78
CA ARG A 277 -0.54 -39.04 16.97
C ARG A 277 -1.03 -39.13 18.42
N GLU A 278 -0.21 -38.68 19.36
CA GLU A 278 -0.53 -38.59 20.78
C GLU A 278 -1.55 -37.50 21.11
N HIS A 279 -1.77 -36.53 20.22
CA HIS A 279 -2.75 -35.46 20.41
C HIS A 279 -4.13 -35.82 19.84
N PRO A 280 -5.21 -35.30 20.45
CA PRO A 280 -6.56 -35.38 19.89
C PRO A 280 -6.62 -34.85 18.44
N LEU A 281 -7.44 -35.49 17.60
CA LEU A 281 -7.53 -35.17 16.16
C LEU A 281 -8.15 -33.80 15.89
N ASP A 282 -9.09 -33.38 16.72
CA ASP A 282 -9.67 -32.03 16.75
C ASP A 282 -8.59 -30.97 16.97
N ASP A 283 -7.70 -31.14 17.94
CA ASP A 283 -6.58 -30.21 18.20
C ASP A 283 -5.58 -30.10 17.04
N ILE A 284 -5.44 -31.18 16.25
CA ILE A 284 -4.55 -31.19 15.08
C ILE A 284 -5.22 -30.51 13.89
N LEU A 285 -6.52 -30.74 13.69
CA LEU A 285 -7.26 -30.30 12.51
C LEU A 285 -7.88 -28.90 12.66
N ASP A 286 -7.99 -28.34 13.86
CA ASP A 286 -8.57 -27.01 14.13
C ASP A 286 -8.11 -25.90 13.16
N PRO A 287 -6.79 -25.69 12.90
CA PRO A 287 -6.36 -24.64 12.00
C PRO A 287 -6.53 -24.99 10.51
N LEU A 288 -6.89 -26.23 10.15
CA LEU A 288 -6.84 -26.73 8.76
C LEU A 288 -7.76 -25.94 7.83
N GLY A 289 -9.02 -25.72 8.21
CA GLY A 289 -9.98 -25.04 7.34
C GLY A 289 -9.58 -23.61 7.03
N THR A 290 -9.17 -22.85 8.06
CA THR A 290 -8.67 -21.49 7.90
C THR A 290 -7.37 -21.46 7.09
N ALA A 291 -6.43 -22.38 7.36
CA ALA A 291 -5.16 -22.46 6.66
C ALA A 291 -5.34 -22.77 5.17
N LEU A 292 -6.15 -23.78 4.84
CA LEU A 292 -6.43 -24.18 3.46
C LEU A 292 -7.16 -23.06 2.70
N ALA A 293 -8.16 -22.44 3.33
CA ALA A 293 -8.88 -21.33 2.72
C ALA A 293 -7.97 -20.12 2.47
N THR A 294 -7.13 -19.76 3.44
CA THR A 294 -6.15 -18.67 3.32
C THR A 294 -5.12 -18.95 2.22
N ALA A 295 -4.63 -20.20 2.13
CA ALA A 295 -3.70 -20.63 1.09
C ALA A 295 -4.33 -20.46 -0.30
N LEU A 296 -5.53 -21.00 -0.50
CA LEU A 296 -6.23 -21.00 -1.80
C LEU A 296 -6.63 -19.59 -2.25
N VAL A 297 -7.24 -18.80 -1.35
CA VAL A 297 -7.66 -17.43 -1.67
C VAL A 297 -6.43 -16.54 -1.91
N GLY A 298 -5.39 -16.65 -1.06
CA GLY A 298 -4.13 -15.94 -1.24
C GLY A 298 -3.46 -16.29 -2.58
N ALA A 299 -3.38 -17.58 -2.92
CA ALA A 299 -2.83 -18.04 -4.19
C ALA A 299 -3.63 -17.55 -5.40
N LEU A 300 -4.96 -17.54 -5.34
CA LEU A 300 -5.82 -17.04 -6.41
C LEU A 300 -5.61 -15.54 -6.66
N VAL A 301 -5.64 -14.74 -5.58
CA VAL A 301 -5.41 -13.28 -5.67
C VAL A 301 -4.01 -13.00 -6.20
N TRP A 302 -3.00 -13.72 -5.71
CA TRP A 302 -1.62 -13.59 -6.14
C TRP A 302 -1.46 -13.95 -7.62
N ALA A 303 -1.99 -15.09 -8.08
CA ALA A 303 -1.90 -15.53 -9.46
C ALA A 303 -2.50 -14.51 -10.44
N TYR A 304 -3.67 -13.97 -10.09
CA TYR A 304 -4.33 -12.94 -10.89
C TYR A 304 -3.47 -11.67 -11.02
N HIS A 305 -3.01 -11.11 -9.90
CA HIS A 305 -2.24 -9.85 -9.90
C HIS A 305 -0.82 -10.04 -10.46
N HIS A 306 -0.22 -11.21 -10.28
CA HIS A 306 1.08 -11.55 -10.84
C HIS A 306 1.02 -11.59 -12.38
N GLY A 307 -0.09 -12.08 -12.95
CA GLY A 307 -0.32 -12.02 -14.40
C GLY A 307 -0.28 -10.60 -14.99
N LEU A 308 -0.72 -9.61 -14.21
CA LEU A 308 -0.72 -8.20 -14.62
C LEU A 308 0.67 -7.56 -14.63
N LEU A 309 1.65 -8.13 -13.91
CA LEU A 309 3.02 -7.62 -13.88
C LEU A 309 3.70 -7.69 -15.25
N ARG A 310 3.27 -8.62 -16.13
CA ARG A 310 3.81 -8.73 -17.50
C ARG A 310 3.65 -7.44 -18.31
N GLN A 311 2.64 -6.63 -17.99
CA GLN A 311 2.33 -5.37 -18.64
C GLN A 311 2.85 -4.13 -17.87
N ARG A 312 3.66 -4.34 -16.83
CA ARG A 312 4.23 -3.28 -16.00
C ARG A 312 5.71 -3.06 -16.33
N ALA A 313 6.19 -1.85 -16.05
CA ALA A 313 7.58 -1.48 -16.24
C ALA A 313 8.53 -2.36 -15.41
N LEU A 314 9.76 -2.52 -15.89
CA LEU A 314 10.79 -3.36 -15.26
C LEU A 314 10.97 -3.09 -13.75
N PRO A 315 11.05 -1.83 -13.26
CA PRO A 315 11.20 -1.56 -11.83
C PRO A 315 10.07 -2.12 -10.97
N THR A 316 8.82 -2.03 -11.43
CA THR A 316 7.63 -2.54 -10.72
C THR A 316 7.64 -4.07 -10.66
N ARG A 317 8.06 -4.73 -11.74
CA ARG A 317 8.21 -6.20 -11.76
C ARG A 317 9.30 -6.67 -10.79
N LEU A 318 10.45 -5.97 -10.78
CA LEU A 318 11.54 -6.29 -9.88
C LEU A 318 11.14 -6.06 -8.41
N ALA A 319 10.44 -4.96 -8.12
CA ALA A 319 9.91 -4.69 -6.78
C ALA A 319 8.97 -5.81 -6.31
N ALA A 320 8.06 -6.27 -7.17
CA ALA A 320 7.17 -7.39 -6.86
C ALA A 320 7.95 -8.68 -6.53
N THR A 321 8.94 -9.04 -7.35
CA THR A 321 9.78 -10.23 -7.11
C THR A 321 10.58 -10.13 -5.82
N LEU A 322 11.18 -8.96 -5.53
CA LEU A 322 11.95 -8.72 -4.31
C LEU A 322 11.07 -8.80 -3.06
N VAL A 323 9.84 -8.31 -3.13
CA VAL A 323 8.88 -8.41 -2.02
C VAL A 323 8.50 -9.87 -1.75
N VAL A 324 8.19 -10.66 -2.79
CA VAL A 324 7.94 -12.11 -2.63
C VAL A 324 9.15 -12.83 -2.05
N SER A 325 10.36 -12.49 -2.52
CA SER A 325 11.61 -13.00 -1.97
C SER A 325 11.77 -12.67 -0.47
N GLY A 326 11.44 -11.44 -0.08
CA GLY A 326 11.48 -11.02 1.32
C GLY A 326 10.54 -11.82 2.22
N PHE A 327 9.29 -12.06 1.80
CA PHE A 327 8.37 -12.90 2.57
C PHE A 327 8.81 -14.36 2.65
N GLY A 328 9.33 -14.92 1.54
CA GLY A 328 9.95 -16.25 1.55
C GLY A 328 11.11 -16.33 2.54
N LEU A 329 11.97 -15.30 2.57
CA LEU A 329 13.11 -15.23 3.48
C LEU A 329 12.66 -15.15 4.94
N VAL A 330 11.68 -14.31 5.25
CA VAL A 330 11.13 -14.17 6.61
C VAL A 330 10.57 -15.50 7.09
N ALA A 331 9.79 -16.20 6.26
CA ALA A 331 9.27 -17.52 6.60
C ALA A 331 10.39 -18.56 6.78
N ALA A 332 11.37 -18.59 5.89
CA ALA A 332 12.51 -19.50 5.98
C ALA A 332 13.37 -19.25 7.23
N ALA A 333 13.68 -17.98 7.53
CA ALA A 333 14.44 -17.58 8.71
C ALA A 333 13.66 -17.86 10.00
N THR A 334 12.35 -17.59 10.02
CA THR A 334 11.47 -17.94 11.15
C THR A 334 11.48 -19.45 11.38
N GLY A 335 11.30 -20.25 10.32
CA GLY A 335 11.37 -21.71 10.40
C GLY A 335 12.71 -22.20 10.93
N LEU A 336 13.82 -21.65 10.43
CA LEU A 336 15.16 -21.98 10.90
C LEU A 336 15.35 -21.64 12.38
N GLY A 337 14.90 -20.47 12.83
CA GLY A 337 15.01 -20.07 14.23
C GLY A 337 14.20 -20.98 15.16
N ILE A 338 13.00 -21.38 14.73
CA ILE A 338 12.15 -22.34 15.45
C ILE A 338 12.82 -23.73 15.49
N ILE A 339 13.42 -24.20 14.39
CA ILE A 339 14.16 -25.48 14.35
C ILE A 339 15.33 -25.44 15.33
N VAL A 340 16.14 -24.39 15.33
CA VAL A 340 17.25 -24.25 16.29
C VAL A 340 16.73 -24.24 17.72
N ASN A 341 15.66 -23.50 18.01
CA ASN A 341 15.02 -23.50 19.32
C ASN A 341 14.55 -24.89 19.75
N ALA A 342 13.89 -25.65 18.86
CA ALA A 342 13.47 -27.02 19.14
C ALA A 342 14.66 -27.97 19.39
N LEU A 343 15.72 -27.87 18.60
CA LEU A 343 16.93 -28.68 18.77
C LEU A 343 17.60 -28.40 20.12
N LEU A 344 17.68 -27.13 20.52
CA LEU A 344 18.20 -26.73 21.84
C LEU A 344 17.30 -27.23 22.99
N SER A 345 15.97 -27.24 22.79
CA SER A 345 15.02 -27.82 23.76
C SER A 345 15.28 -29.32 23.98
N GLY A 346 15.70 -30.06 22.94
CA GLY A 346 16.06 -31.47 23.06
C GLY A 346 17.32 -31.75 23.89
N LEU A 347 18.14 -30.73 24.16
CA LEU A 347 19.34 -30.83 25.01
C LEU A 347 19.03 -30.54 26.50
N ALA A 348 17.87 -29.98 26.80
CA ALA A 348 17.43 -29.70 28.17
C ALA A 348 16.77 -30.94 28.82
N PRO A 349 16.80 -31.08 30.15
CA PRO A 349 16.07 -32.13 30.84
C PRO A 349 14.58 -32.10 30.48
N VAL A 350 13.99 -33.26 30.20
CA VAL A 350 12.58 -33.36 29.78
C VAL A 350 11.68 -32.77 30.87
N VAL A 351 11.14 -31.58 30.61
CA VAL A 351 10.07 -31.00 31.43
C VAL A 351 8.76 -31.63 30.96
N VAL A 352 8.04 -32.26 31.90
CA VAL A 352 6.71 -32.83 31.66
C VAL A 352 5.80 -31.73 31.07
N GLY A 353 5.22 -31.99 29.89
CA GLY A 353 4.32 -31.05 29.19
C GLY A 353 4.98 -30.16 28.10
N SER A 354 6.26 -30.35 27.77
CA SER A 354 6.91 -29.58 26.68
C SER A 354 6.66 -30.18 25.30
N ASP A 355 5.81 -29.53 24.49
CA ASP A 355 5.51 -29.95 23.10
C ASP A 355 6.60 -29.51 22.10
N THR A 356 7.83 -30.00 22.34
CA THR A 356 9.00 -29.71 21.50
C THR A 356 8.81 -30.24 20.08
N ARG A 357 8.09 -31.36 19.93
CA ARG A 357 7.82 -32.00 18.64
C ARG A 357 6.95 -31.11 17.76
N SER A 358 5.81 -30.62 18.26
CA SER A 358 4.95 -29.72 17.50
C SER A 358 5.69 -28.43 17.13
N LEU A 359 6.50 -27.88 18.04
CA LEU A 359 7.34 -26.71 17.73
C LEU A 359 8.32 -26.99 16.58
N LEU A 360 9.00 -28.14 16.58
CA LEU A 360 9.88 -28.55 15.48
C LEU A 360 9.13 -28.70 14.16
N LEU A 361 7.96 -29.34 14.15
CA LEU A 361 7.13 -29.51 12.96
C LEU A 361 6.65 -28.16 12.41
N GLY A 362 6.34 -27.21 13.29
CA GLY A 362 6.04 -25.82 12.93
C GLY A 362 7.22 -25.15 12.24
N GLY A 363 8.42 -25.24 12.82
CA GLY A 363 9.64 -24.71 12.23
C GLY A 363 9.98 -25.34 10.87
N LEU A 364 9.84 -26.65 10.76
CA LEU A 364 10.06 -27.40 9.52
C LEU A 364 9.06 -26.98 8.43
N SER A 365 7.78 -26.84 8.77
CA SER A 365 6.76 -26.40 7.82
C SER A 365 7.09 -25.01 7.23
N ALA A 366 7.45 -24.04 8.08
CA ALA A 366 7.81 -22.70 7.66
C ALA A 366 9.09 -22.67 6.79
N ALA A 367 10.09 -23.50 7.13
CA ALA A 367 11.32 -23.63 6.36
C ALA A 367 11.09 -24.28 4.98
N ILE A 368 10.32 -25.38 4.92
CA ILE A 368 10.01 -26.12 3.69
C ILE A 368 9.17 -25.28 2.72
N VAL A 369 8.27 -24.42 3.22
CA VAL A 369 7.45 -23.57 2.36
C VAL A 369 8.17 -22.27 2.01
N GLY A 370 8.79 -21.59 2.99
CA GLY A 370 9.48 -20.32 2.80
C GLY A 370 10.76 -20.42 1.98
N GLY A 371 11.57 -21.45 2.23
CA GLY A 371 12.87 -21.65 1.60
C GLY A 371 12.82 -21.73 0.06
N PRO A 372 12.00 -22.61 -0.53
CA PRO A 372 11.82 -22.70 -1.98
C PRO A 372 11.27 -21.41 -2.60
N VAL A 373 10.35 -20.71 -1.93
CA VAL A 373 9.81 -19.42 -2.41
C VAL A 373 10.90 -18.36 -2.44
N TRP A 374 11.69 -18.24 -1.36
CA TRP A 374 12.85 -17.37 -1.33
C TRP A 374 13.83 -17.72 -2.45
N TRP A 375 14.18 -18.99 -2.59
CA TRP A 375 15.13 -19.46 -3.61
C TRP A 375 14.66 -19.14 -5.04
N ALA A 376 13.39 -19.41 -5.36
CA ALA A 376 12.83 -19.18 -6.67
C ALA A 376 12.70 -17.68 -7.03
N ALA A 377 12.36 -16.84 -6.05
CA ALA A 377 12.22 -15.40 -6.24
C ALA A 377 13.59 -14.68 -6.25
N TRP A 378 14.49 -15.04 -5.33
CA TRP A 378 15.81 -14.43 -5.19
C TRP A 378 16.82 -14.91 -6.25
N LYS A 379 16.78 -16.20 -6.58
CA LYS A 379 17.69 -16.88 -7.51
C LYS A 379 19.16 -16.68 -7.15
N PRO A 380 19.62 -17.21 -6.00
CA PRO A 380 20.95 -16.94 -5.43
C PRO A 380 22.12 -17.32 -6.34
N LEU A 381 21.92 -18.24 -7.28
CA LEU A 381 22.94 -18.74 -8.20
C LEU A 381 23.05 -17.95 -9.51
N ARG A 382 22.15 -17.00 -9.79
CA ARG A 382 22.21 -16.23 -11.04
C ARG A 382 23.14 -15.03 -10.90
N PRO A 383 24.15 -14.89 -11.78
CA PRO A 383 24.95 -13.67 -11.86
C PRO A 383 24.04 -12.46 -12.13
N VAL A 384 24.31 -11.35 -11.46
CA VAL A 384 23.56 -10.10 -11.67
C VAL A 384 24.30 -9.27 -12.71
N ASP A 385 23.58 -8.89 -13.75
CA ASP A 385 24.04 -7.91 -14.73
C ASP A 385 24.28 -6.54 -14.06
N PRO A 386 25.42 -5.86 -14.32
CA PRO A 386 25.76 -4.57 -13.69
C PRO A 386 24.68 -3.50 -13.82
N VAL A 387 23.91 -3.47 -14.91
CA VAL A 387 22.79 -2.52 -15.09
C VAL A 387 21.64 -2.86 -14.14
N SER A 388 21.34 -4.14 -13.97
CA SER A 388 20.35 -4.63 -13.01
C SER A 388 20.76 -4.40 -11.54
N ALA A 389 22.06 -4.40 -11.24
CA ALA A 389 22.60 -4.10 -9.92
C ALA A 389 22.43 -2.62 -9.53
N GLN A 390 22.31 -1.70 -10.49
CA GLN A 390 22.04 -0.28 -10.24
C GLN A 390 20.57 0.01 -9.88
N VAL A 391 19.66 -0.94 -10.12
CA VAL A 391 18.22 -0.72 -9.85
C VAL A 391 18.01 -0.47 -8.36
N THR A 392 17.44 0.70 -8.05
CA THR A 392 17.19 1.18 -6.67
C THR A 392 16.50 0.13 -5.80
N GLY A 393 15.59 -0.67 -6.36
CA GLY A 393 14.84 -1.70 -5.64
C GLY A 393 15.72 -2.78 -4.97
N ARG A 394 16.74 -3.30 -5.66
CA ARG A 394 17.62 -4.35 -5.10
C ARG A 394 18.48 -3.80 -3.97
N ARG A 395 18.99 -2.58 -4.13
CA ARG A 395 19.75 -1.88 -3.07
C ARG A 395 18.86 -1.62 -1.85
N VAL A 396 17.64 -1.13 -2.05
CA VAL A 396 16.67 -0.92 -0.96
C VAL A 396 16.36 -2.24 -0.26
N TYR A 397 16.13 -3.33 -0.99
CA TYR A 397 15.92 -4.66 -0.42
C TYR A 397 17.08 -5.12 0.47
N LEU A 398 18.33 -5.01 -0.01
CA LEU A 398 19.52 -5.39 0.75
C LEU A 398 19.70 -4.54 2.02
N ILE A 399 19.49 -3.22 1.91
CA ILE A 399 19.55 -2.31 3.05
C ILE A 399 18.45 -2.64 4.07
N LEU A 400 17.22 -2.89 3.60
CA LEU A 400 16.08 -3.21 4.45
C LEU A 400 16.31 -4.51 5.22
N ILE A 401 16.73 -5.59 4.55
CA ILE A 401 17.00 -6.87 5.21
C ILE A 401 18.15 -6.74 6.19
N PHE A 402 19.26 -6.12 5.78
CA PHE A 402 20.39 -5.92 6.68
C PHE A 402 19.99 -5.08 7.91
N GLY A 403 19.24 -3.99 7.71
CA GLY A 403 18.77 -3.12 8.78
C GLY A 403 17.80 -3.82 9.73
N ILE A 404 16.79 -4.52 9.20
CA ILE A 404 15.85 -5.30 10.01
C ILE A 404 16.59 -6.40 10.77
N SER A 405 17.50 -7.13 10.12
CA SER A 405 18.29 -8.17 10.78
C SER A 405 19.18 -7.60 11.89
N ALA A 406 19.79 -6.43 11.69
CA ALA A 406 20.59 -5.78 12.73
C ALA A 406 19.72 -5.38 13.94
N ILE A 407 18.54 -4.79 13.70
CA ILE A 407 17.58 -4.44 14.76
C ILE A 407 17.15 -5.69 15.52
N VAL A 408 16.74 -6.74 14.81
CA VAL A 408 16.32 -8.01 15.42
C VAL A 408 17.46 -8.63 16.22
N ALA A 409 18.69 -8.66 15.69
CA ALA A 409 19.85 -9.18 16.40
C ALA A 409 20.16 -8.40 17.68
N ILE A 410 20.09 -7.07 17.65
CA ILE A 410 20.29 -6.21 18.83
C ILE A 410 19.23 -6.49 19.90
N ILE A 411 17.95 -6.49 19.51
CA ILE A 411 16.85 -6.81 20.44
C ILE A 411 17.04 -8.20 21.04
N THR A 412 17.41 -9.18 20.20
CA THR A 412 17.60 -10.56 20.62
C THR A 412 18.78 -10.69 21.59
N LEU A 413 19.91 -10.03 21.32
CA LEU A 413 21.06 -9.97 22.23
C LEU A 413 20.70 -9.31 23.56
N LEU A 414 19.89 -8.24 23.54
CA LEU A 414 19.40 -7.59 24.75
C LEU A 414 18.51 -8.54 25.56
N VAL A 415 17.60 -9.28 24.92
CA VAL A 415 16.77 -10.29 25.58
C VAL A 415 17.64 -11.41 26.17
N ILE A 416 18.64 -11.90 25.45
CA ILE A 416 19.59 -12.90 25.97
C ILE A 416 20.32 -12.36 27.20
N GLY A 417 20.86 -11.14 27.13
CA GLY A 417 21.55 -10.49 28.24
C GLY A 417 20.65 -10.32 29.46
N TYR A 418 19.42 -9.85 29.26
CA TYR A 418 18.39 -9.78 30.30
C TYR A 418 18.15 -11.14 30.95
N ARG A 419 17.94 -12.20 30.16
CA ARG A 419 17.69 -13.56 30.68
C ARG A 419 18.88 -14.14 31.44
N ILE A 420 20.11 -13.80 31.05
CA ILE A 420 21.32 -14.18 31.79
C ILE A 420 21.37 -13.47 33.14
N PHE A 421 21.17 -12.14 33.17
CA PHE A 421 21.15 -11.39 34.43
C PHE A 421 20.02 -11.84 35.35
N GLU A 422 18.82 -12.06 34.80
CA GLU A 422 17.67 -12.59 35.52
C GLU A 422 17.98 -13.96 36.13
N PHE A 423 18.63 -14.87 35.38
CA PHE A 423 19.05 -16.18 35.90
C PHE A 423 20.09 -16.08 37.03
N VAL A 424 21.05 -15.15 36.93
CA VAL A 424 22.08 -14.95 37.97
C VAL A 424 21.51 -14.31 39.24
N LEU A 425 20.49 -13.45 39.11
CA LEU A 425 19.89 -12.72 40.22
C LEU A 425 18.74 -13.48 40.90
N ASP A 426 18.08 -14.41 40.20
CA ASP A 426 16.91 -15.14 40.67
C ASP A 426 17.22 -16.61 41.02
N ASP A 427 17.77 -16.81 42.22
CA ASP A 427 18.18 -18.11 42.78
C ASP A 427 16.97 -19.04 43.12
N LEU A 428 15.73 -18.53 43.04
CA LEU A 428 14.51 -19.29 43.31
C LEU A 428 13.97 -20.04 42.09
N SER A 429 14.53 -19.77 40.92
CA SER A 429 14.02 -20.33 39.67
C SER A 429 14.63 -21.70 39.36
N ARG A 430 13.78 -22.74 39.30
CA ARG A 430 14.20 -24.11 38.90
C ARG A 430 14.41 -24.29 37.39
N GLN A 431 14.34 -23.22 36.58
CA GLN A 431 14.47 -23.30 35.12
C GLN A 431 15.93 -23.16 34.69
N SER A 432 16.37 -24.02 33.76
CA SER A 432 17.73 -23.95 33.22
C SER A 432 17.97 -22.64 32.44
N LEU A 433 19.20 -22.12 32.45
CA LEU A 433 19.56 -20.97 31.63
C LEU A 433 19.25 -21.22 30.15
N LEU A 434 19.53 -22.44 29.66
CA LEU A 434 19.27 -22.84 28.28
C LEU A 434 17.80 -22.69 27.89
N ASP A 435 16.87 -23.08 28.77
CA ASP A 435 15.43 -22.93 28.52
C ASP A 435 14.99 -21.46 28.40
N ARG A 436 15.68 -20.55 29.09
CA ARG A 436 15.41 -19.11 29.02
C ARG A 436 15.95 -18.47 27.73
N VAL A 437 17.08 -18.94 27.22
CA VAL A 437 17.77 -18.30 26.08
C VAL A 437 17.57 -19.01 24.74
N ARG A 438 17.09 -20.26 24.70
CA ARG A 438 16.95 -21.08 23.47
C ARG A 438 16.16 -20.41 22.34
N ALA A 439 15.04 -19.77 22.65
CA ALA A 439 14.18 -19.13 21.65
C ALA A 439 14.86 -17.88 21.06
N PRO A 440 15.35 -16.93 21.88
CA PRO A 440 16.22 -15.86 21.40
C PRO A 440 17.45 -16.35 20.62
N LEU A 441 18.15 -17.39 21.08
CA LEU A 441 19.31 -17.93 20.38
C LEU A 441 18.95 -18.46 18.99
N GLY A 442 17.83 -19.17 18.85
CA GLY A 442 17.34 -19.60 17.54
C GLY A 442 17.09 -18.43 16.59
N LEU A 443 16.43 -17.37 17.08
CA LEU A 443 16.21 -16.15 16.31
C LEU A 443 17.53 -15.46 15.92
N LEU A 444 18.52 -15.41 16.83
CA LEU A 444 19.82 -14.82 16.57
C LEU A 444 20.59 -15.58 15.48
N VAL A 445 20.59 -16.92 15.53
CA VAL A 445 21.23 -17.78 14.52
C VAL A 445 20.59 -17.57 13.16
N ALA A 446 19.26 -17.62 13.07
CA ALA A 446 18.55 -17.44 11.81
C ALA A 446 18.79 -16.04 11.21
N THR A 447 18.74 -15.01 12.05
CA THR A 447 18.97 -13.62 11.65
C THR A 447 20.41 -13.40 11.21
N GLY A 448 21.38 -13.96 11.94
CA GLY A 448 22.80 -13.89 11.60
C GLY A 448 23.12 -14.54 10.26
N LEU A 449 22.54 -15.71 9.97
CA LEU A 449 22.70 -16.38 8.68
C LEU A 449 22.07 -15.58 7.53
N ALA A 450 20.84 -15.07 7.72
CA ALA A 450 20.18 -14.24 6.72
C ALA A 450 20.97 -12.96 6.43
N ALA A 451 21.43 -12.26 7.47
CA ALA A 451 22.25 -11.05 7.37
C ALA A 451 23.60 -11.34 6.71
N GLY A 452 24.30 -12.39 7.15
CA GLY A 452 25.61 -12.77 6.61
C GLY A 452 25.54 -13.10 5.12
N TYR A 453 24.52 -13.86 4.70
CA TYR A 453 24.28 -14.13 3.29
C TYR A 453 24.05 -12.84 2.49
N HIS A 454 23.09 -12.00 2.88
CA HIS A 454 22.75 -10.79 2.13
C HIS A 454 23.88 -9.74 2.15
N PHE A 455 24.66 -9.67 3.23
CA PHE A 455 25.86 -8.85 3.30
C PHE A 455 26.93 -9.33 2.31
N SER A 456 27.13 -10.65 2.19
CA SER A 456 28.04 -11.20 1.18
C SER A 456 27.59 -10.86 -0.24
N VAL A 457 26.29 -10.86 -0.51
CA VAL A 457 25.74 -10.46 -1.81
C VAL A 457 25.94 -8.98 -2.07
N TRP A 458 25.64 -8.12 -1.09
CA TRP A 458 25.89 -6.69 -1.21
C TRP A 458 27.36 -6.39 -1.53
N ARG A 459 28.30 -7.10 -0.89
CA ARG A 459 29.74 -6.98 -1.20
C ARG A 459 30.06 -7.38 -2.64
N ARG A 460 29.50 -8.51 -3.13
CA ARG A 460 29.69 -8.98 -4.51
C ARG A 460 29.10 -8.01 -5.54
N ASP A 461 27.89 -7.51 -5.30
CA ASP A 461 27.23 -6.53 -6.17
C ASP A 461 28.08 -5.24 -6.27
N ARG A 462 28.66 -4.79 -5.14
CA ARG A 462 29.52 -3.60 -5.11
C ARG A 462 30.86 -3.82 -5.84
N ALA A 463 31.41 -5.03 -5.77
CA ALA A 463 32.62 -5.40 -6.50
C ALA A 463 32.35 -5.46 -8.01
N ALA A 464 31.26 -6.10 -8.44
CA ALA A 464 30.87 -6.18 -9.84
C ALA A 464 30.62 -4.80 -10.49
N LEU A 465 30.00 -3.87 -9.74
CA LEU A 465 29.83 -2.48 -10.21
C LEU A 465 31.18 -1.76 -10.37
N ALA A 466 32.14 -2.00 -9.47
CA ALA A 466 33.48 -1.43 -9.55
C ALA A 466 34.27 -2.02 -10.73
N GLU A 467 34.20 -3.33 -10.96
CA GLU A 467 34.83 -4.02 -12.10
C GLU A 467 34.26 -3.57 -13.44
N ALA A 468 32.94 -3.31 -13.50
CA ALA A 468 32.28 -2.80 -14.70
C ALA A 468 32.62 -1.32 -15.01
N GLY A 469 33.45 -0.65 -14.19
CA GLY A 469 33.77 0.76 -14.38
C GLY A 469 32.55 1.69 -14.26
N LEU A 470 31.45 1.19 -13.69
CA LEU A 470 30.22 1.94 -13.47
C LEU A 470 30.31 2.60 -12.09
N PRO A 471 30.72 3.88 -11.98
CA PRO A 471 30.83 4.52 -10.67
C PRO A 471 29.47 4.48 -9.98
N GLY A 472 29.47 4.15 -8.68
CA GLY A 472 28.27 3.99 -7.86
C GLY A 472 27.39 5.23 -7.69
N ARG A 473 27.63 6.29 -8.47
CA ARG A 473 26.83 7.51 -8.65
C ARG A 473 27.13 8.09 -10.05
N ALA A 474 26.28 7.86 -11.04
CA ALA A 474 26.34 8.62 -12.30
C ALA A 474 25.41 9.84 -12.19
N ILE A 475 24.08 9.65 -12.18
CA ILE A 475 23.09 10.74 -12.09
C ILE A 475 21.82 10.23 -11.39
N HIS A 476 21.41 10.80 -10.24
CA HIS A 476 20.15 10.37 -9.57
C HIS A 476 18.92 11.13 -10.07
N ARG A 477 19.10 12.41 -10.40
CA ARG A 477 18.00 13.29 -10.82
C ARG A 477 18.47 14.18 -11.96
N VAL A 478 17.69 14.22 -13.02
CA VAL A 478 17.89 15.16 -14.12
C VAL A 478 16.82 16.23 -14.06
N ILE A 479 17.22 17.50 -14.12
CA ILE A 479 16.32 18.61 -14.38
C ILE A 479 16.45 18.90 -15.87
N LEU A 480 15.44 18.53 -16.65
CA LEU A 480 15.39 18.80 -18.08
C LEU A 480 14.75 20.17 -18.29
N VAL A 481 15.51 21.13 -18.83
CA VAL A 481 14.99 22.41 -19.29
C VAL A 481 14.87 22.37 -20.81
N THR A 482 13.65 22.47 -21.32
CA THR A 482 13.40 22.43 -22.78
C THR A 482 12.31 23.42 -23.18
N ALA A 483 12.43 23.94 -24.41
CA ALA A 483 11.43 24.79 -25.05
C ALA A 483 10.41 24.01 -25.89
N GLY A 484 10.72 22.76 -26.28
CA GLY A 484 9.88 21.90 -27.14
C GLY A 484 9.13 20.80 -26.38
N ASP A 485 8.56 19.83 -27.12
CA ASP A 485 7.88 18.66 -26.55
C ASP A 485 8.86 17.84 -25.68
N PRO A 486 8.63 17.75 -24.36
CA PRO A 486 9.57 17.11 -23.46
C PRO A 486 9.48 15.58 -23.46
N THR A 487 8.42 14.99 -24.03
CA THR A 487 8.11 13.56 -23.85
C THR A 487 9.21 12.66 -24.39
N ALA A 488 9.58 12.82 -25.66
CA ALA A 488 10.60 12.03 -26.31
C ALA A 488 11.99 12.18 -25.65
N THR A 489 12.40 13.41 -25.34
CA THR A 489 13.71 13.69 -24.71
C THR A 489 13.77 13.20 -23.27
N ARG A 490 12.66 13.32 -22.53
CA ARG A 490 12.56 12.79 -21.17
C ARG A 490 12.71 11.28 -21.16
N ASP A 491 12.00 10.58 -22.03
CA ASP A 491 12.02 9.12 -22.09
C ASP A 491 13.40 8.61 -22.49
N LEU A 492 14.05 9.29 -23.45
CA LEU A 492 15.41 9.00 -23.87
C LEU A 492 16.45 9.26 -22.77
N ILE A 493 16.36 10.36 -22.02
CA ILE A 493 17.23 10.61 -20.85
C ILE A 493 17.01 9.54 -19.78
N ALA A 494 15.76 9.18 -19.51
CA ALA A 494 15.43 8.15 -18.52
C ALA A 494 15.95 6.77 -18.96
N GLU A 495 15.94 6.46 -20.25
CA GLU A 495 16.50 5.24 -20.83
C GLU A 495 18.03 5.21 -20.74
N LEU A 496 18.70 6.33 -21.06
CA LEU A 496 20.16 6.43 -21.04
C LEU A 496 20.76 6.49 -19.62
N THR A 497 20.06 7.11 -18.67
CA THR A 497 20.62 7.40 -17.33
C THR A 497 19.96 6.62 -16.19
N GLY A 498 18.74 6.10 -16.38
CA GLY A 498 17.92 5.56 -15.30
C GLY A 498 17.48 6.59 -14.25
N ALA A 499 17.74 7.88 -14.46
CA ALA A 499 17.51 8.94 -13.47
C ALA A 499 16.05 9.44 -13.46
N ALA A 500 15.62 9.98 -12.32
CA ALA A 500 14.33 10.66 -12.25
C ALA A 500 14.40 12.02 -12.95
N VAL A 501 13.67 12.17 -14.07
CA VAL A 501 13.66 13.41 -14.86
C VAL A 501 12.53 14.33 -14.41
N THR A 502 12.88 15.53 -13.93
CA THR A 502 11.96 16.63 -13.65
C THR A 502 12.03 17.61 -14.81
N VAL A 503 10.91 17.90 -15.46
CA VAL A 503 10.88 18.79 -16.64
C VAL A 503 10.50 20.21 -16.21
N TRP A 504 11.33 21.17 -16.57
CA TRP A 504 11.05 22.61 -16.49
C TRP A 504 10.88 23.15 -17.90
N GLN A 505 9.63 23.33 -18.30
CA GLN A 505 9.33 23.97 -19.58
C GLN A 505 9.55 25.47 -19.46
N ARG A 506 10.09 26.05 -20.53
CA ARG A 506 10.13 27.50 -20.68
C ARG A 506 8.69 28.03 -20.64
N ALA A 507 8.44 29.04 -19.81
CA ALA A 507 7.15 29.74 -19.82
C ALA A 507 6.94 30.38 -21.19
N ALA A 508 5.77 30.17 -21.80
CA ALA A 508 5.37 30.96 -22.96
C ALA A 508 5.29 32.43 -22.52
N SER A 509 6.05 33.32 -23.17
CA SER A 509 5.87 34.75 -22.94
C SER A 509 4.42 35.11 -23.28
N PRO A 510 3.66 35.76 -22.38
CA PRO A 510 2.28 36.17 -22.63
C PRO A 510 2.14 37.08 -23.85
N ASP A 511 3.20 37.82 -24.15
CA ASP A 511 3.36 38.66 -25.32
C ASP A 511 4.57 38.12 -26.09
N GLY A 512 4.51 37.98 -27.41
CA GLY A 512 5.61 37.47 -28.26
C GLY A 512 6.91 38.30 -28.27
N ALA A 513 7.27 38.96 -27.16
CA ALA A 513 8.49 39.69 -26.96
C ALA A 513 9.69 38.73 -26.99
N ALA A 514 10.62 39.05 -27.89
CA ALA A 514 11.90 38.37 -28.04
C ALA A 514 12.72 38.42 -26.73
N PRO A 515 13.65 37.46 -26.51
CA PRO A 515 14.48 37.41 -25.31
C PRO A 515 15.29 38.71 -25.11
N ILE A 516 15.54 39.05 -23.85
CA ILE A 516 16.19 40.30 -23.44
C ILE A 516 17.65 40.46 -23.93
N ASP A 517 18.31 39.40 -24.45
CA ASP A 517 19.70 39.51 -24.94
C ASP A 517 20.00 38.66 -26.20
N ALA A 518 19.03 38.49 -27.12
CA ALA A 518 19.33 37.87 -28.41
C ALA A 518 19.81 38.94 -29.40
N ALA A 519 21.13 39.05 -29.60
CA ALA A 519 21.68 39.70 -30.79
C ALA A 519 21.07 39.05 -32.05
N PRO A 520 20.77 39.82 -33.12
CA PRO A 520 20.10 39.29 -34.30
C PRO A 520 21.06 38.33 -35.02
N ILE A 521 20.81 37.03 -34.91
CA ILE A 521 21.40 36.03 -35.80
C ILE A 521 20.27 35.57 -36.73
N ASP A 522 20.58 35.58 -38.02
CA ASP A 522 19.68 35.46 -39.14
C ASP A 522 18.59 34.37 -39.00
N ALA A 523 17.39 34.75 -39.42
CA ALA A 523 16.20 33.93 -39.44
C ALA A 523 16.30 32.78 -40.45
N ALA A 524 16.82 31.64 -40.01
CA ALA A 524 16.59 30.34 -40.64
C ALA A 524 15.35 29.64 -40.02
N PRO A 525 14.72 28.67 -40.72
CA PRO A 525 13.45 28.08 -40.31
C PRO A 525 13.50 27.47 -38.90
N ARG A 526 12.47 27.74 -38.10
CA ARG A 526 12.28 27.24 -36.73
C ARG A 526 11.78 25.79 -36.77
N ASP A 527 12.68 24.86 -37.06
CA ASP A 527 12.41 23.44 -36.82
C ASP A 527 12.83 23.10 -35.38
N ASP A 528 11.90 22.59 -34.58
CA ASP A 528 12.16 22.00 -33.26
C ASP A 528 12.95 20.69 -33.47
N VAL A 529 14.25 20.82 -33.78
CA VAL A 529 15.14 19.67 -33.96
C VAL A 529 15.37 19.02 -32.60
N LEU A 530 14.77 17.84 -32.40
CA LEU A 530 15.01 16.98 -31.25
C LEU A 530 16.51 16.62 -31.17
N PRO A 531 17.14 16.67 -29.99
CA PRO A 531 18.52 16.20 -29.83
C PRO A 531 18.59 14.69 -30.13
N SER A 532 19.57 14.28 -30.93
CA SER A 532 19.78 12.87 -31.27
C SER A 532 20.25 12.07 -30.04
N ALA A 533 19.87 10.80 -29.97
CA ALA A 533 20.27 9.87 -28.89
C ALA A 533 21.79 9.79 -28.72
N GLU A 534 22.52 9.83 -29.82
CA GLU A 534 23.98 9.78 -29.84
C GLU A 534 24.62 11.03 -29.21
N ARG A 535 24.10 12.24 -29.51
CA ARG A 535 24.58 13.49 -28.88
C ARG A 535 24.26 13.55 -27.41
N LEU A 536 23.05 13.14 -27.03
CA LEU A 536 22.63 13.13 -25.64
C LEU A 536 23.45 12.11 -24.84
N GLY A 537 23.73 10.95 -25.42
CA GLY A 537 24.62 9.94 -24.85
C GLY A 537 26.05 10.45 -24.66
N LEU A 538 26.62 11.12 -25.67
CA LEU A 538 27.95 11.75 -25.57
C LEU A 538 28.00 12.86 -24.53
N ALA A 539 26.97 13.71 -24.45
CA ALA A 539 26.93 14.82 -23.50
C ALA A 539 26.79 14.35 -22.04
N LEU A 540 26.17 13.18 -21.82
CA LEU A 540 26.03 12.56 -20.50
C LEU A 540 27.22 11.64 -20.17
N ALA A 541 28.05 11.28 -21.14
CA ALA A 541 29.20 10.41 -20.95
C ALA A 541 30.25 11.09 -20.06
N GLY A 542 30.63 10.44 -18.97
CA GLY A 542 31.63 10.94 -18.02
C GLY A 542 31.11 11.97 -17.01
N VAL A 543 29.84 12.39 -17.09
CA VAL A 543 29.24 13.30 -16.11
C VAL A 543 28.95 12.55 -14.82
N THR A 544 29.52 13.02 -13.71
CA THR A 544 29.31 12.45 -12.39
C THR A 544 28.70 13.51 -11.46
N GLY A 545 27.47 13.28 -10.98
CA GLY A 545 26.78 14.22 -10.10
C GLY A 545 25.43 13.71 -9.63
N ALA A 546 25.08 13.91 -8.34
CA ALA A 546 23.79 13.43 -7.83
C ALA A 546 22.59 14.10 -8.53
N ARG A 547 22.76 15.36 -8.96
CA ARG A 547 21.79 16.12 -9.74
C ARG A 547 22.48 16.69 -10.97
N VAL A 548 21.81 16.61 -12.11
CA VAL A 548 22.31 17.16 -13.36
C VAL A 548 21.22 18.01 -13.99
N LEU A 549 21.56 19.21 -14.40
CA LEU A 549 20.71 20.07 -15.20
C LEU A 549 21.04 19.81 -16.66
N VAL A 550 20.06 19.36 -17.43
CA VAL A 550 20.17 19.19 -18.89
C VAL A 550 19.36 20.29 -19.54
N VAL A 551 20.04 21.19 -20.25
CA VAL A 551 19.40 22.28 -21.00
C VAL A 551 19.42 21.91 -22.48
N VAL A 552 18.24 21.82 -23.08
CA VAL A 552 18.09 21.61 -24.52
C VAL A 552 17.75 22.94 -25.18
N GLY A 553 18.71 23.44 -25.95
CA GLY A 553 18.61 24.72 -26.66
C GLY A 553 17.90 24.61 -28.01
N VAL A 554 17.62 25.77 -28.60
CA VAL A 554 17.02 25.87 -29.95
C VAL A 554 18.04 25.35 -30.96
N GLY A 555 17.65 24.40 -31.81
CA GLY A 555 18.57 23.71 -32.75
C GLY A 555 19.19 22.41 -32.23
N GLY A 556 18.72 21.86 -31.10
CA GLY A 556 19.12 20.55 -30.59
C GLY A 556 20.49 20.54 -29.89
N SER A 557 20.96 21.71 -29.43
CA SER A 557 22.12 21.79 -28.54
C SER A 557 21.78 21.23 -27.17
N VAL A 558 22.71 20.50 -26.57
CA VAL A 558 22.57 19.88 -25.25
C VAL A 558 23.68 20.38 -24.36
N ASP A 559 23.33 21.04 -23.26
CA ASP A 559 24.28 21.42 -22.21
C ASP A 559 23.96 20.63 -20.93
N VAL A 560 25.00 20.11 -20.29
CA VAL A 560 24.88 19.19 -19.15
C VAL A 560 25.71 19.72 -17.99
N ILE A 561 25.01 20.24 -16.98
CA ILE A 561 25.64 20.91 -15.84
C ILE A 561 25.47 20.03 -14.60
N PRO A 562 26.54 19.47 -14.03
CA PRO A 562 26.47 18.79 -12.74
C PRO A 562 26.21 19.83 -11.65
N LEU A 563 25.20 19.58 -10.82
CA LEU A 563 24.84 20.47 -9.72
C LEU A 563 25.45 19.97 -8.41
N GLN A 564 26.15 20.85 -7.70
CA GLN A 564 26.48 20.64 -6.29
C GLN A 564 25.31 21.07 -5.41
N ASN A 565 25.18 20.40 -4.26
CA ASN A 565 24.07 20.58 -3.33
C ASN A 565 24.24 21.83 -2.47
#